data_AF-A0A2Z4WDD5-F1
#
_entry.id   AF-A0A2Z4WDD5-F1
#
_cell.length_a   1.000
_cell.length_b   1.000
_cell.length_c   1.000
_cell.angle_alpha   90.00
_cell.angle_beta   90.00
_cell.angle_gamma   90.00
#
_symmetry.space_group_name_H-M   'P 1'
#
loop_
_entity.id
_entity.type
_entity.pdbx_description
1 polymer ?
#
loop_
_entity_poly.entity_id
_entity_poly.type
_entity_poly.pdbx_seq_one_letter_code
_entity_poly.pdbx_strand_id
1 'polypeptide(L)'
;MEDKFTNKRKNHIIVILFIIIISSVCINEKVHLIKTPKLKGAIIEKNKPTFSLRSYLKGSYQKDLEEWYSGNFSLRNNFIKLYSKLKFNIFDKSALPGAIKGKEGMLFEPDYVDEYLGLRKTTSDKDLKKLVYNIDEIRRMCNKSGKEFYLIITPSKAHFYHEYLPERAMREGTLHKDRQGKSRDYYRFLNILNDTDIKYFDSVKYIEYNKKLFNTPLYSKYGTHWTFVTAAKVVNGFVDYVNKTSKLDLTNIYVDDILESNKSFNEEDVDIQSVLNFKSKEKYKFQSPIVKSEKKDTRNMPNIFIEGGSFNWQLIKYLRMNRVVNEMDFMFYKKFVRRYKFQQMVNEQVAIDKNNKELSNAYLDRYLSNKDMIILEVNQTALNNMGEGFIEIFKDYLNTKGFPKYEYIKNFESASTPEDLTYKSTGFFTVNKDENGYYNWMSDEGIVQLKNRQIEDSGISIKTYIPLDYLKKSSNNPQLDIYVNGKLVCKVPINKSGIYNINIPKNKFNISKDHLYKVDLKMNSAFRFCDVDNSQNEVKKNNNRWFSMKVYYIGEGR
;
A
#
# COMPACT_ATOMS: atom_id res chain seq x y z
N MET A 1 6.78 20.68 -64.88
CA MET A 1 8.18 20.68 -64.42
C MET A 1 8.34 21.16 -62.97
N GLU A 2 7.46 22.02 -62.46
CA GLU A 2 7.49 22.49 -61.06
C GLU A 2 7.39 21.38 -60.00
N ASP A 3 6.59 20.32 -60.23
CA ASP A 3 6.43 19.20 -59.29
C ASP A 3 7.70 18.35 -59.09
N LYS A 4 8.59 18.27 -60.09
CA LYS A 4 9.86 17.54 -59.94
C LYS A 4 10.89 18.36 -59.15
N PHE A 5 10.90 19.68 -59.30
CA PHE A 5 11.82 20.56 -58.56
C PHE A 5 11.42 20.73 -57.09
N THR A 6 10.13 20.81 -56.78
CA THR A 6 9.63 20.84 -55.40
C THR A 6 9.88 19.51 -54.69
N ASN A 7 9.70 18.36 -55.35
CA ASN A 7 10.04 17.06 -54.77
C ASN A 7 11.55 16.86 -54.55
N LYS A 8 12.40 17.31 -55.49
CA LYS A 8 13.85 17.20 -55.33
C LYS A 8 14.34 18.05 -54.15
N ARG A 9 13.83 19.28 -53.99
CA ARG A 9 14.15 20.15 -52.83
C ARG A 9 13.69 19.56 -51.50
N LYS A 10 12.48 18.97 -51.43
CA LYS A 10 11.98 18.28 -50.24
C LYS A 10 12.87 17.10 -49.83
N ASN A 11 13.35 16.31 -50.79
CA ASN A 11 14.24 15.18 -50.52
C ASN A 11 15.59 15.64 -49.96
N HIS A 12 16.17 16.73 -50.46
CA HIS A 12 17.42 17.27 -49.92
C HIS A 12 17.25 17.77 -48.48
N ILE A 13 16.12 18.41 -48.16
CA ILE A 13 15.81 18.87 -46.80
C ILE A 13 15.73 17.69 -45.82
N ILE A 14 15.06 16.60 -46.20
CA ILE A 14 14.95 15.39 -45.36
C ILE A 14 16.33 14.77 -45.12
N VAL A 15 17.16 14.66 -46.15
CA VAL A 15 18.52 14.12 -46.02
C VAL A 15 19.38 15.00 -45.12
N ILE A 16 19.34 16.32 -45.28
CA ILE A 16 20.06 17.26 -44.42
C ILE A 16 19.61 17.13 -42.97
N LEU A 17 18.29 17.08 -42.71
CA LEU A 17 17.75 16.88 -41.37
C LEU A 17 18.20 15.54 -40.75
N PHE A 18 18.19 14.47 -41.55
CA PHE A 18 18.66 13.16 -41.12
C PHE A 18 20.14 13.18 -40.71
N ILE A 19 20.99 13.81 -41.53
CA ILE A 19 22.42 13.98 -41.22
C ILE A 19 22.58 14.79 -39.93
N ILE A 20 21.88 15.91 -39.78
CA ILE A 20 21.92 16.74 -38.56
C ILE A 20 21.53 15.91 -37.32
N ILE A 21 20.48 15.11 -37.40
CA ILE A 21 20.03 14.27 -36.27
C ILE A 21 21.10 13.25 -35.91
N ILE A 22 21.69 12.54 -36.88
CA ILE A 22 22.76 11.57 -36.61
C ILE A 22 23.98 12.27 -36.02
N SER A 23 24.44 13.36 -36.64
CA SER A 23 25.58 14.14 -36.16
C SER A 23 25.34 14.65 -34.74
N SER A 24 24.10 15.03 -34.38
CA SER A 24 23.76 15.48 -33.03
C SER A 24 24.00 14.40 -31.96
N VAL A 25 23.74 13.13 -32.28
CA VAL A 25 24.02 12.01 -31.36
C VAL A 25 25.52 11.87 -31.16
N CYS A 26 26.30 11.87 -32.25
CA CYS A 26 27.76 11.74 -32.19
C CYS A 26 28.41 12.90 -31.43
N ILE A 27 27.95 14.13 -31.68
CA ILE A 27 28.45 15.33 -30.98
C ILE A 27 28.09 15.26 -29.50
N ASN A 28 26.86 14.90 -29.15
CA ASN A 28 26.42 14.85 -27.76
C ASN A 28 27.06 13.71 -26.96
N GLU A 29 27.44 12.60 -27.61
CA GLU A 29 28.24 11.53 -26.99
C GLU A 29 29.64 12.01 -26.55
N LYS A 30 30.24 12.96 -27.29
CA LYS A 30 31.58 13.47 -26.99
C LYS A 30 31.56 14.65 -26.04
N VAL A 31 30.61 15.57 -26.23
CA VAL A 31 30.62 16.88 -25.58
C VAL A 31 29.57 16.98 -24.46
N HIS A 32 28.59 16.07 -24.42
CA HIS A 32 27.51 16.06 -23.41
C HIS A 32 26.78 17.41 -23.25
N LEU A 33 26.61 18.13 -24.36
CA LEU A 33 25.95 19.45 -24.41
C LEU A 33 24.51 19.40 -23.89
N ILE A 34 23.79 18.31 -24.20
CA ILE A 34 22.41 18.07 -23.79
C ILE A 34 22.40 16.96 -22.74
N LYS A 35 21.90 17.31 -21.55
CA LYS A 35 21.72 16.35 -20.46
C LYS A 35 20.64 15.33 -20.81
N THR A 36 20.93 14.07 -20.55
CA THR A 36 20.00 12.95 -20.71
C THR A 36 19.00 12.95 -19.55
N PRO A 37 17.70 13.15 -19.79
CA PRO A 37 16.71 13.13 -18.73
C PRO A 37 16.46 11.69 -18.27
N LYS A 38 16.06 11.51 -17.01
CA LYS A 38 15.55 10.22 -16.54
C LYS A 38 14.20 9.90 -17.18
N LEU A 39 14.00 8.64 -17.53
CA LEU A 39 12.71 8.09 -17.94
C LEU A 39 12.04 7.40 -16.75
N LYS A 40 10.71 7.41 -16.73
CA LYS A 40 9.89 6.57 -15.86
C LYS A 40 9.41 5.34 -16.65
N GLY A 41 9.35 4.18 -16.00
CA GLY A 41 8.98 2.88 -16.59
C GLY A 41 10.08 1.83 -16.45
N ALA A 42 9.80 0.60 -16.88
CA ALA A 42 10.77 -0.49 -16.84
C ALA A 42 11.86 -0.30 -17.91
N ILE A 43 13.11 -0.15 -17.48
CA ILE A 43 14.29 -0.15 -18.36
C ILE A 43 15.03 -1.45 -18.08
N ILE A 44 15.21 -2.28 -19.10
CA ILE A 44 16.09 -3.44 -18.99
C ILE A 44 17.50 -2.92 -19.26
N GLU A 45 18.31 -2.84 -18.21
CA GLU A 45 19.71 -2.50 -18.33
C GLU A 45 20.46 -3.67 -18.95
N LYS A 46 21.08 -3.44 -20.11
CA LYS A 46 22.03 -4.37 -20.72
C LYS A 46 23.44 -3.93 -20.36
N ASN A 47 24.30 -4.90 -20.08
CA ASN A 47 25.73 -4.64 -19.84
C ASN A 47 26.43 -4.32 -21.16
N LYS A 48 27.43 -3.43 -21.11
CA LYS A 48 28.28 -3.14 -22.26
C LYS A 48 29.13 -4.38 -22.57
N PRO A 49 29.11 -4.91 -23.80
CA PRO A 49 29.91 -6.08 -24.13
C PRO A 49 31.40 -5.75 -24.08
N THR A 50 32.20 -6.72 -23.64
CA THR A 50 33.65 -6.65 -23.70
C THR A 50 34.15 -7.10 -25.07
N PHE A 51 35.12 -6.37 -25.61
CA PHE A 51 35.70 -6.72 -26.90
C PHE A 51 36.60 -7.95 -26.79
N SER A 52 36.42 -8.91 -27.71
CA SER A 52 37.40 -9.96 -27.97
C SER A 52 37.43 -10.28 -29.46
N LEU A 53 38.60 -10.65 -29.99
CA LEU A 53 38.74 -11.03 -31.39
C LEU A 53 37.83 -12.21 -31.75
N ARG A 54 37.69 -13.17 -30.81
CA ARG A 54 36.81 -14.34 -30.97
C ARG A 54 35.33 -13.95 -31.10
N SER A 55 34.83 -13.06 -30.24
CA SER A 55 33.43 -12.59 -30.30
C SER A 55 33.17 -11.70 -31.51
N TYR A 56 34.17 -10.93 -31.94
CA TYR A 56 34.09 -10.09 -33.14
C TYR A 56 33.99 -10.91 -34.42
N LEU A 57 34.86 -11.92 -34.59
CA LEU A 57 34.84 -12.81 -35.75
C LEU A 57 33.58 -13.70 -35.79
N LYS A 58 33.01 -14.02 -34.62
CA LYS A 58 31.74 -14.77 -34.50
C LYS A 58 30.49 -13.90 -34.69
N GLY A 59 30.62 -12.58 -34.78
CA GLY A 59 29.48 -11.66 -34.91
C GLY A 59 28.71 -11.39 -33.61
N SER A 60 29.03 -12.06 -32.50
CA SER A 60 28.30 -11.90 -31.23
C SER A 60 28.58 -10.55 -30.58
N TYR A 61 29.80 -10.03 -30.71
CA TYR A 61 30.16 -8.71 -30.17
C TYR A 61 29.33 -7.58 -30.81
N GLN A 62 29.16 -7.61 -32.13
CA GLN A 62 28.42 -6.59 -32.87
C GLN A 62 26.93 -6.60 -32.46
N LYS A 63 26.35 -7.80 -32.35
CA LYS A 63 24.98 -7.99 -31.89
C LYS A 63 24.78 -7.45 -30.47
N ASP A 64 25.62 -7.85 -29.54
CA ASP A 64 25.52 -7.40 -28.14
C ASP A 64 25.78 -5.89 -28.02
N LEU A 65 26.67 -5.35 -28.86
CA LEU A 65 26.99 -3.92 -28.89
C LEU A 65 25.81 -3.11 -29.44
N GLU A 66 25.14 -3.59 -30.48
CA GLU A 66 23.93 -2.96 -31.04
C GLU A 66 22.78 -2.98 -30.01
N GLU A 67 22.57 -4.14 -29.39
CA GLU A 67 21.58 -4.30 -28.32
C GLU A 67 21.86 -3.39 -27.12
N TRP A 68 23.12 -3.25 -26.72
CA TRP A 68 23.53 -2.31 -25.68
C TRP A 68 23.36 -0.86 -26.13
N TYR A 69 23.88 -0.50 -27.31
CA TYR A 69 23.94 0.87 -27.80
C TYR A 69 22.54 1.45 -28.04
N SER A 70 21.61 0.64 -28.59
CA SER A 70 20.20 1.01 -28.75
C SER A 70 19.51 1.39 -27.43
N GLY A 71 20.02 0.89 -26.30
CA GLY A 71 19.59 1.22 -24.94
C GLY A 71 20.30 2.41 -24.29
N ASN A 72 21.49 2.80 -24.78
CA ASN A 72 22.44 3.61 -24.01
C ASN A 72 22.97 4.89 -24.69
N PHE A 73 22.63 5.16 -25.96
CA PHE A 73 23.15 6.37 -26.63
C PHE A 73 22.65 7.68 -25.99
N SER A 74 23.51 8.72 -25.99
CA SER A 74 23.40 9.93 -25.15
C SER A 74 22.10 10.74 -25.28
N LEU A 75 21.45 10.72 -26.45
CA LEU A 75 20.19 11.44 -26.73
C LEU A 75 18.95 10.54 -26.71
N ARG A 76 19.08 9.26 -26.38
CA ARG A 76 17.99 8.29 -26.43
C ARG A 76 16.76 8.76 -25.67
N ASN A 77 16.95 9.16 -24.42
CA ASN A 77 15.84 9.56 -23.57
C ASN A 77 15.21 10.86 -24.07
N ASN A 78 15.99 11.79 -24.63
CA ASN A 78 15.50 13.02 -25.25
C ASN A 78 14.61 12.70 -26.46
N PHE A 79 15.04 11.77 -27.32
CA PHE A 79 14.25 11.33 -28.47
C PHE A 79 13.00 10.57 -28.07
N ILE A 80 13.03 9.73 -27.04
CA ILE A 80 11.83 9.07 -26.51
C ILE A 80 10.81 10.12 -26.03
N LYS A 81 11.25 11.12 -25.25
CA LYS A 81 10.35 12.20 -24.80
C LYS A 81 9.79 13.02 -25.96
N LEU A 82 10.62 13.33 -26.96
CA LEU A 82 10.19 14.03 -28.16
C LEU A 82 9.17 13.21 -28.95
N TYR A 83 9.45 11.94 -29.20
CA TYR A 83 8.55 11.01 -29.89
C TYR A 83 7.20 10.91 -29.17
N SER A 84 7.20 10.72 -27.85
CA SER A 84 5.98 10.73 -27.04
C SER A 84 5.19 12.03 -27.18
N LYS A 85 5.89 13.18 -27.14
CA LYS A 85 5.26 14.50 -27.29
C LYS A 85 4.65 14.69 -28.68
N LEU A 86 5.32 14.26 -29.75
CA LEU A 86 4.84 14.36 -31.12
C LEU A 86 3.63 13.45 -31.33
N LYS A 87 3.72 12.18 -30.94
CA LYS A 87 2.60 11.22 -30.99
C LYS A 87 1.37 11.75 -30.27
N PHE A 88 1.56 12.28 -29.06
CA PHE A 88 0.45 12.76 -28.25
C PHE A 88 -0.16 14.05 -28.78
N ASN A 89 0.63 15.09 -29.09
CA ASN A 89 0.09 16.42 -29.42
C ASN A 89 -0.21 16.62 -30.91
N ILE A 90 0.48 15.91 -31.81
CA ILE A 90 0.33 16.11 -33.26
C ILE A 90 -0.49 15.00 -33.89
N PHE A 91 -0.28 13.75 -33.47
CA PHE A 91 -0.92 12.59 -34.09
C PHE A 91 -2.11 12.04 -33.28
N ASP A 92 -2.47 12.69 -32.18
CA ASP A 92 -3.53 12.27 -31.26
C ASP A 92 -3.46 10.79 -30.86
N LYS A 93 -2.23 10.28 -30.67
CA LYS A 93 -1.95 8.87 -30.36
C LYS A 93 -1.05 8.75 -29.14
N SER A 94 -1.21 7.64 -28.42
CA SER A 94 -0.19 7.24 -27.45
C SER A 94 1.09 6.79 -28.15
N ALA A 95 2.23 7.00 -27.49
CA ALA A 95 3.52 6.47 -27.92
C ALA A 95 3.81 5.07 -27.36
N LEU A 96 3.06 4.63 -26.35
CA LEU A 96 3.19 3.31 -25.74
C LEU A 96 1.90 2.51 -25.94
N PRO A 97 1.98 1.20 -26.21
CA PRO A 97 0.80 0.33 -26.29
C PRO A 97 -0.05 0.35 -25.02
N GLY A 98 0.59 0.52 -23.85
CA GLY A 98 -0.09 0.55 -22.54
C GLY A 98 -0.91 1.81 -22.23
N ALA A 99 -1.23 2.65 -23.22
CA ALA A 99 -2.10 3.79 -23.01
C ALA A 99 -2.92 4.13 -24.28
N ILE A 100 -4.19 4.50 -24.09
CA ILE A 100 -5.08 5.02 -25.11
C ILE A 100 -5.28 6.51 -24.85
N LYS A 101 -5.09 7.34 -25.90
CA LYS A 101 -5.48 8.75 -25.86
C LYS A 101 -6.95 8.86 -26.28
N GLY A 102 -7.80 9.24 -25.34
CA GLY A 102 -9.20 9.58 -25.55
C GLY A 102 -9.40 11.03 -25.98
N LYS A 103 -10.67 11.41 -26.12
CA LYS A 103 -11.11 12.78 -26.39
C LYS A 103 -10.60 13.71 -25.31
N GLU A 104 -10.38 14.95 -25.72
CA GLU A 104 -9.76 16.00 -24.92
C GLU A 104 -8.37 15.63 -24.36
N GLY A 105 -7.77 14.49 -24.73
CA GLY A 105 -6.48 14.06 -24.18
C GLY A 105 -6.57 13.34 -22.84
N MET A 106 -7.75 12.83 -22.47
CA MET A 106 -7.88 11.88 -21.36
C MET A 106 -7.16 10.58 -21.67
N LEU A 107 -6.38 10.07 -20.72
CA LEU A 107 -5.62 8.83 -20.87
C LEU A 107 -6.37 7.66 -20.24
N PHE A 108 -6.35 6.51 -20.92
CA PHE A 108 -6.95 5.26 -20.46
C PHE A 108 -5.96 4.10 -20.58
N GLU A 109 -6.10 3.10 -19.72
CA GLU A 109 -5.46 1.80 -19.92
C GLU A 109 -6.25 0.97 -20.94
N PRO A 110 -5.58 0.33 -21.93
CA PRO A 110 -6.25 -0.51 -22.92
C PRO A 110 -7.13 -1.59 -22.30
N ASP A 111 -6.62 -2.35 -21.33
CA ASP A 111 -7.34 -3.46 -20.72
C ASP A 111 -8.68 -3.04 -20.09
N TYR A 112 -8.76 -1.82 -19.55
CA TYR A 112 -9.99 -1.30 -18.95
C TYR A 112 -10.99 -0.85 -20.01
N VAL A 113 -10.51 -0.34 -21.14
CA VAL A 113 -11.34 0.00 -22.29
C VAL A 113 -11.86 -1.28 -22.95
N ASP A 114 -11.01 -2.28 -23.12
CA ASP A 114 -11.36 -3.54 -23.75
C ASP A 114 -12.39 -4.32 -22.93
N GLU A 115 -12.28 -4.33 -21.60
CA GLU A 115 -13.33 -4.88 -20.74
C GLU A 115 -14.63 -4.08 -20.86
N TYR A 116 -14.57 -2.75 -20.80
CA TYR A 116 -15.76 -1.90 -20.85
C TYR A 116 -16.53 -2.06 -22.17
N LEU A 117 -15.81 -2.19 -23.28
CA LEU A 117 -16.37 -2.34 -24.63
C LEU A 117 -16.69 -3.80 -25.01
N GLY A 118 -16.36 -4.76 -24.14
CA GLY A 118 -16.51 -6.21 -24.35
C GLY A 118 -15.64 -6.77 -25.48
N LEU A 119 -14.52 -6.11 -25.75
CA LEU A 119 -13.48 -6.61 -26.65
C LEU A 119 -12.68 -7.75 -26.02
N ARG A 120 -12.68 -7.81 -24.68
CA ARG A 120 -12.09 -8.90 -23.93
C ARG A 120 -13.04 -10.10 -23.84
N LYS A 121 -12.48 -11.31 -23.92
CA LYS A 121 -13.21 -12.55 -23.64
C LYS A 121 -13.81 -12.50 -22.23
N THR A 122 -15.12 -12.72 -22.13
CA THR A 122 -15.86 -12.80 -20.86
C THR A 122 -15.53 -14.08 -20.11
N THR A 123 -15.57 -14.01 -18.79
CA THR A 123 -15.44 -15.17 -17.89
C THR A 123 -16.68 -16.05 -18.01
N SER A 124 -16.53 -17.38 -17.94
CA SER A 124 -17.69 -18.28 -17.99
C SER A 124 -18.53 -18.18 -16.71
N ASP A 125 -19.85 -18.44 -16.79
CA ASP A 125 -20.70 -18.45 -15.59
C ASP A 125 -20.23 -19.51 -14.57
N LYS A 126 -19.68 -20.63 -15.05
CA LYS A 126 -19.11 -21.68 -14.21
C LYS A 126 -17.94 -21.14 -13.39
N ASP A 127 -17.03 -20.39 -14.02
CA ASP A 127 -15.85 -19.85 -13.35
C ASP A 127 -16.22 -18.72 -12.39
N LEU A 128 -17.18 -17.86 -12.75
CA LEU A 128 -17.71 -16.83 -11.83
C LEU A 128 -18.40 -17.46 -10.61
N LYS A 129 -19.24 -18.48 -10.81
CA LYS A 129 -19.87 -19.22 -9.71
C LYS A 129 -18.83 -19.91 -8.83
N LYS A 130 -17.78 -20.49 -9.41
CA LYS A 130 -16.66 -21.09 -8.67
C LYS A 130 -15.91 -20.04 -7.84
N LEU A 131 -15.66 -18.86 -8.41
CA LEU A 131 -15.02 -17.75 -7.71
C LEU A 131 -15.86 -17.30 -6.50
N VAL A 132 -17.15 -17.03 -6.69
CA VAL A 132 -18.06 -16.63 -5.60
C VAL A 132 -18.17 -17.73 -4.54
N TYR A 133 -18.29 -19.00 -4.95
CA TYR A 133 -18.29 -20.13 -4.03
C TYR A 133 -17.03 -20.14 -3.15
N ASN A 134 -15.84 -19.98 -3.75
CA ASN A 134 -14.58 -19.95 -3.00
C ASN A 134 -14.50 -18.76 -2.02
N ILE A 135 -15.00 -17.59 -2.42
CA ILE A 135 -15.08 -16.40 -1.55
C ILE A 135 -16.04 -16.67 -0.39
N ASP A 136 -17.18 -17.31 -0.65
CA ASP A 136 -18.15 -17.67 0.39
C ASP A 136 -17.57 -18.68 1.38
N GLU A 137 -16.77 -19.66 0.92
CA GLU A 137 -16.06 -20.57 1.83
C GLU A 137 -15.12 -19.78 2.76
N ILE A 138 -14.29 -18.90 2.21
CA ILE A 138 -13.38 -18.04 3.00
C ILE A 138 -14.17 -17.21 4.03
N ARG A 139 -15.27 -16.57 3.61
CA ARG A 139 -16.17 -15.83 4.51
C ARG A 139 -16.68 -16.71 5.65
N ARG A 140 -17.19 -17.91 5.35
CA ARG A 140 -17.69 -18.85 6.38
C ARG A 140 -16.59 -19.20 7.39
N MET A 141 -15.35 -19.35 6.93
CA MET A 141 -14.20 -19.62 7.80
C MET A 141 -13.80 -18.42 8.65
N CYS A 142 -13.83 -17.20 8.09
CA CYS A 142 -13.64 -15.96 8.85
C CYS A 142 -14.67 -15.86 9.99
N ASN A 143 -15.96 -16.03 9.66
CA ASN A 143 -17.04 -15.95 10.63
C ASN A 143 -16.92 -17.02 11.74
N LYS A 144 -16.58 -18.27 11.38
CA LYS A 144 -16.32 -19.35 12.36
C LYS A 144 -15.16 -19.02 13.31
N SER A 145 -14.18 -18.23 12.85
CA SER A 145 -13.05 -17.76 13.65
C SER A 145 -13.28 -16.39 14.31
N GLY A 146 -14.52 -15.88 14.30
CA GLY A 146 -14.88 -14.60 14.92
C GLY A 146 -14.30 -13.37 14.20
N LYS A 147 -13.90 -13.52 12.94
CA LYS A 147 -13.34 -12.44 12.10
C LYS A 147 -14.40 -11.92 11.14
N GLU A 148 -14.42 -10.62 10.92
CA GLU A 148 -15.25 -10.03 9.86
C GLU A 148 -14.61 -10.24 8.49
N PHE A 149 -15.44 -10.40 7.47
CA PHE A 149 -15.01 -10.54 6.07
C PHE A 149 -15.75 -9.54 5.19
N TYR A 150 -15.01 -8.81 4.36
CA TYR A 150 -15.56 -7.88 3.38
C TYR A 150 -14.88 -8.04 2.01
N LEU A 151 -15.69 -7.92 0.95
CA LEU A 151 -15.22 -7.74 -0.42
C LEU A 151 -15.35 -6.28 -0.83
N ILE A 152 -14.31 -5.66 -1.38
CA ILE A 152 -14.39 -4.31 -1.96
C ILE A 152 -14.27 -4.42 -3.47
N ILE A 153 -15.22 -3.83 -4.20
CA ILE A 153 -15.16 -3.72 -5.66
C ILE A 153 -14.78 -2.29 -6.02
N THR A 154 -13.67 -2.12 -6.73
CA THR A 154 -13.19 -0.80 -7.16
C THR A 154 -13.56 -0.50 -8.62
N PRO A 155 -13.82 0.78 -8.95
CA PRO A 155 -14.33 1.15 -10.25
C PRO A 155 -13.22 1.24 -11.30
N SER A 156 -13.58 1.18 -12.59
CA SER A 156 -12.67 1.51 -13.68
C SER A 156 -13.00 2.88 -14.28
N LYS A 157 -11.96 3.59 -14.73
CA LYS A 157 -12.11 4.90 -15.36
C LYS A 157 -12.99 4.86 -16.60
N ALA A 158 -12.86 3.79 -17.41
CA ALA A 158 -13.65 3.59 -18.62
C ALA A 158 -15.15 3.51 -18.33
N HIS A 159 -15.56 3.04 -17.15
CA HIS A 159 -16.96 2.98 -16.75
C HIS A 159 -17.56 4.38 -16.51
N PHE A 160 -16.84 5.28 -15.86
CA PHE A 160 -17.34 6.62 -15.51
C PHE A 160 -17.04 7.70 -16.56
N TYR A 161 -16.09 7.46 -17.46
CA TYR A 161 -15.61 8.42 -18.45
C TYR A 161 -15.67 7.86 -19.88
N HIS A 162 -16.64 6.99 -20.15
CA HIS A 162 -16.77 6.33 -21.46
C HIS A 162 -16.99 7.32 -22.61
N GLU A 163 -17.59 8.48 -22.34
CA GLU A 163 -17.83 9.56 -23.29
C GLU A 163 -16.53 10.15 -23.86
N TYR A 164 -15.43 10.03 -23.11
CA TYR A 164 -14.09 10.44 -23.51
C TYR A 164 -13.31 9.35 -24.28
N LEU A 165 -13.88 8.16 -24.47
CA LEU A 165 -13.23 7.14 -25.29
C LEU A 165 -13.14 7.60 -26.77
N PRO A 166 -12.06 7.24 -27.48
CA PRO A 166 -11.93 7.61 -28.88
C PRO A 166 -13.00 6.89 -29.71
N GLU A 167 -13.54 7.58 -30.72
CA GLU A 167 -14.64 7.02 -31.53
C GLU A 167 -14.28 5.69 -32.18
N ARG A 168 -13.00 5.50 -32.55
CA ARG A 168 -12.53 4.23 -33.11
C ARG A 168 -12.76 3.06 -32.15
N ALA A 169 -12.39 3.21 -30.89
CA ALA A 169 -12.64 2.17 -29.88
C ALA A 169 -14.15 1.95 -29.71
N MET A 170 -14.93 3.04 -29.66
CA MET A 170 -16.40 2.99 -29.63
C MET A 170 -17.05 2.41 -30.90
N ARG A 171 -16.32 2.20 -32.01
CA ARG A 171 -16.83 1.47 -33.19
C ARG A 171 -16.46 -0.02 -33.15
N GLU A 172 -15.30 -0.33 -32.57
CA GLU A 172 -14.78 -1.69 -32.48
C GLU A 172 -15.50 -2.53 -31.41
N GLY A 173 -15.99 -1.89 -30.33
CA GLY A 173 -16.68 -2.59 -29.24
C GLY A 173 -17.83 -3.51 -29.70
N THR A 174 -18.05 -4.60 -28.98
CA THR A 174 -19.10 -5.58 -29.30
C THR A 174 -20.35 -5.36 -28.44
N LEU A 175 -20.22 -4.61 -27.33
CA LEU A 175 -21.28 -4.35 -26.36
C LEU A 175 -22.11 -3.08 -26.62
N HIS A 176 -21.95 -2.40 -27.77
CA HIS A 176 -22.77 -1.21 -28.09
C HIS A 176 -24.29 -1.47 -28.14
N LYS A 177 -24.68 -2.75 -28.23
CA LYS A 177 -26.08 -3.23 -28.23
C LYS A 177 -26.57 -3.69 -26.85
N ASP A 178 -25.68 -4.02 -25.91
CA ASP A 178 -26.00 -4.24 -24.49
C ASP A 178 -25.51 -3.03 -23.67
N ARG A 179 -26.13 -1.87 -23.92
CA ARG A 179 -25.74 -0.60 -23.32
C ARG A 179 -25.92 -0.56 -21.79
N GLN A 180 -26.61 -1.53 -21.21
CA GLN A 180 -26.73 -1.69 -19.76
C GLN A 180 -25.68 -2.67 -19.19
N GLY A 181 -24.83 -3.26 -20.04
CA GLY A 181 -23.69 -4.08 -19.64
C GLY A 181 -24.07 -5.36 -18.92
N LYS A 182 -25.29 -5.87 -19.04
CA LYS A 182 -25.75 -7.05 -18.28
C LYS A 182 -24.94 -8.30 -18.60
N SER A 183 -24.29 -8.37 -19.76
CA SER A 183 -23.36 -9.44 -20.13
C SER A 183 -21.94 -9.26 -19.60
N ARG A 184 -21.56 -8.09 -19.07
CA ARG A 184 -20.22 -7.87 -18.50
C ARG A 184 -20.04 -8.72 -17.25
N ASP A 185 -18.80 -9.20 -17.07
CA ASP A 185 -18.42 -10.02 -15.92
C ASP A 185 -18.77 -9.33 -14.59
N TYR A 186 -18.64 -8.00 -14.51
CA TYR A 186 -19.02 -7.21 -13.34
C TYR A 186 -20.49 -7.39 -12.92
N TYR A 187 -21.46 -7.20 -13.82
CA TYR A 187 -22.87 -7.33 -13.46
C TYR A 187 -23.27 -8.79 -13.21
N ARG A 188 -22.71 -9.74 -13.96
CA ARG A 188 -22.93 -11.18 -13.74
C ARG A 188 -22.39 -11.64 -12.39
N PHE A 189 -21.20 -11.16 -12.02
CA PHE A 189 -20.59 -11.40 -10.71
C PHE A 189 -21.44 -10.83 -9.58
N LEU A 190 -21.90 -9.58 -9.70
CA LEU A 190 -22.81 -8.98 -8.72
C LEU A 190 -24.12 -9.74 -8.57
N ASN A 191 -24.69 -10.23 -9.67
CA ASN A 191 -25.91 -11.03 -9.64
C ASN A 191 -25.71 -12.31 -8.80
N ILE A 192 -24.61 -13.02 -9.03
CA ILE A 192 -24.27 -14.22 -8.24
C ILE A 192 -23.95 -13.85 -6.78
N LEU A 193 -23.27 -12.73 -6.52
CA LEU A 193 -22.99 -12.27 -5.15
C LEU A 193 -24.25 -11.94 -4.35
N ASN A 194 -25.28 -11.39 -4.99
CA ASN A 194 -26.54 -11.04 -4.32
C ASN A 194 -27.29 -12.26 -3.78
N ASP A 195 -27.02 -13.45 -4.30
CA ASP A 195 -27.58 -14.72 -3.83
C ASP A 195 -26.77 -15.32 -2.65
N THR A 196 -25.88 -14.54 -2.04
CA THR A 196 -24.99 -14.99 -0.94
C THR A 196 -24.99 -14.04 0.24
N ASP A 197 -24.50 -14.52 1.40
CA ASP A 197 -24.27 -13.69 2.61
C ASP A 197 -22.94 -12.93 2.58
N ILE A 198 -22.27 -12.83 1.43
CA ILE A 198 -21.00 -12.11 1.32
C ILE A 198 -21.27 -10.61 1.49
N LYS A 199 -20.78 -10.03 2.58
CA LYS A 199 -20.75 -8.57 2.74
C LYS A 199 -19.76 -7.99 1.73
N TYR A 200 -20.26 -7.15 0.83
CA TYR A 200 -19.41 -6.43 -0.12
C TYR A 200 -19.70 -4.94 -0.13
N PHE A 201 -18.68 -4.13 -0.44
CA PHE A 201 -18.78 -2.71 -0.70
C PHE A 201 -18.47 -2.44 -2.17
N ASP A 202 -19.53 -2.17 -2.93
CA ASP A 202 -19.41 -1.83 -4.34
C ASP A 202 -19.25 -0.32 -4.50
N SER A 203 -18.01 0.09 -4.76
CA SER A 203 -17.68 1.51 -4.89
C SER A 203 -18.34 2.14 -6.12
N VAL A 204 -18.63 1.35 -7.17
CA VAL A 204 -19.31 1.84 -8.39
C VAL A 204 -20.73 2.25 -8.01
N LYS A 205 -21.51 1.33 -7.42
CA LYS A 205 -22.87 1.60 -6.95
C LYS A 205 -22.89 2.73 -5.91
N TYR A 206 -21.93 2.75 -4.99
CA TYR A 206 -21.83 3.81 -3.99
C TYR A 206 -21.66 5.19 -4.62
N ILE A 207 -20.77 5.33 -5.61
CA ILE A 207 -20.57 6.59 -6.34
C ILE A 207 -21.83 6.98 -7.12
N GLU A 208 -22.46 6.03 -7.80
CA GLU A 208 -23.67 6.28 -8.59
C GLU A 208 -24.87 6.70 -7.75
N TYR A 209 -25.05 6.08 -6.58
CA TYR A 209 -26.11 6.43 -5.65
C TYR A 209 -25.86 7.80 -5.00
N ASN A 210 -24.59 8.12 -4.72
CA ASN A 210 -24.20 9.34 -4.03
C ASN A 210 -23.63 10.42 -4.97
N LYS A 211 -24.05 10.50 -6.24
CA LYS A 211 -23.49 11.45 -7.24
C LYS A 211 -23.30 12.88 -6.73
N LYS A 212 -24.23 13.39 -5.92
CA LYS A 212 -24.14 14.74 -5.32
C LYS A 212 -22.93 14.91 -4.39
N LEU A 213 -22.50 13.85 -3.70
CA LEU A 213 -21.30 13.85 -2.87
C LEU A 213 -20.03 13.92 -3.72
N PHE A 214 -20.06 13.47 -4.97
CA PHE A 214 -18.92 13.41 -5.88
C PHE A 214 -18.91 14.59 -6.87
N ASN A 215 -18.86 15.80 -6.33
CA ASN A 215 -18.78 17.08 -7.07
C ASN A 215 -17.38 17.42 -7.62
N THR A 216 -16.46 16.46 -7.60
CA THR A 216 -15.07 16.58 -8.08
C THR A 216 -14.79 15.48 -9.10
N PRO A 217 -13.84 15.65 -10.03
CA PRO A 217 -13.45 14.60 -10.95
C PRO A 217 -13.14 13.29 -10.21
N LEU A 218 -13.81 12.21 -10.63
CA LEU A 218 -13.63 10.89 -10.03
C LEU A 218 -12.25 10.31 -10.33
N TYR A 219 -11.71 10.63 -11.52
CA TYR A 219 -10.39 10.23 -12.00
C TYR A 219 -9.63 11.44 -12.52
N SER A 220 -8.31 11.42 -12.38
CA SER A 220 -7.45 12.38 -13.07
C SER A 220 -7.44 12.09 -14.57
N LYS A 221 -7.35 13.13 -15.40
CA LYS A 221 -7.15 13.01 -16.84
C LYS A 221 -5.94 12.13 -17.22
N TYR A 222 -4.91 12.13 -16.39
CA TYR A 222 -3.60 11.55 -16.70
C TYR A 222 -3.27 10.24 -15.99
N GLY A 223 -4.14 9.80 -15.09
CA GLY A 223 -3.94 8.61 -14.27
C GLY A 223 -4.98 7.51 -14.54
N THR A 224 -4.66 6.29 -14.12
CA THR A 224 -5.57 5.13 -14.17
C THR A 224 -6.45 5.03 -12.93
N HIS A 225 -5.95 5.46 -11.76
CA HIS A 225 -6.66 5.36 -10.48
C HIS A 225 -7.65 6.51 -10.28
N TRP A 226 -8.59 6.27 -9.37
CA TRP A 226 -9.45 7.32 -8.85
C TRP A 226 -8.62 8.46 -8.22
N THR A 227 -9.17 9.67 -8.19
CA THR A 227 -8.53 10.78 -7.51
C THR A 227 -8.50 10.53 -5.99
N PHE A 228 -7.57 11.19 -5.32
CA PHE A 228 -7.49 11.16 -3.87
C PHE A 228 -8.79 11.60 -3.18
N VAL A 229 -9.52 12.57 -3.75
CA VAL A 229 -10.81 13.03 -3.21
C VAL A 229 -11.85 11.91 -3.28
N THR A 230 -11.94 11.22 -4.43
CA THR A 230 -12.83 10.08 -4.63
C THR A 230 -12.51 8.95 -3.66
N ALA A 231 -11.24 8.57 -3.56
CA ALA A 231 -10.82 7.53 -2.63
C ALA A 231 -11.14 7.89 -1.16
N ALA A 232 -10.96 9.14 -0.73
CA ALA A 232 -11.33 9.56 0.63
C ALA A 232 -12.84 9.43 0.89
N LYS A 233 -13.68 9.85 -0.07
CA LYS A 233 -15.14 9.74 0.02
C LYS A 233 -15.62 8.29 -0.01
N VAL A 234 -14.95 7.42 -0.78
CA VAL A 234 -15.19 5.98 -0.82
C VAL A 234 -14.77 5.32 0.50
N VAL A 235 -13.61 5.65 1.06
CA VAL A 235 -13.18 5.14 2.36
C VAL A 235 -14.14 5.55 3.46
N ASN A 236 -14.62 6.81 3.46
CA ASN A 236 -15.66 7.24 4.39
C ASN A 236 -16.91 6.34 4.29
N GLY A 237 -17.44 6.15 3.07
CA GLY A 237 -18.60 5.28 2.85
C GLY A 237 -18.37 3.82 3.27
N PHE A 238 -17.17 3.30 3.03
CA PHE A 238 -16.79 1.95 3.45
C PHE A 238 -16.69 1.83 4.98
N VAL A 239 -16.10 2.82 5.66
CA VAL A 239 -16.02 2.88 7.13
C VAL A 239 -17.42 2.91 7.74
N ASP A 240 -18.30 3.77 7.23
CA ASP A 240 -19.70 3.84 7.64
C ASP A 240 -20.43 2.50 7.44
N TYR A 241 -20.18 1.84 6.32
CA TYR A 241 -20.77 0.53 6.03
C TYR A 241 -20.31 -0.51 7.05
N VAL A 242 -19.00 -0.66 7.29
CA VAL A 242 -18.45 -1.63 8.25
C VAL A 242 -18.97 -1.36 9.66
N ASN A 243 -19.00 -0.10 10.10
CA ASN A 243 -19.52 0.29 11.41
C ASN A 243 -21.02 -0.05 11.59
N LYS A 244 -21.80 -0.04 10.50
CA LYS A 244 -23.23 -0.43 10.53
C LYS A 244 -23.44 -1.94 10.46
N THR A 245 -22.54 -2.68 9.80
CA THR A 245 -22.75 -4.10 9.50
C THR A 245 -21.86 -5.05 10.30
N SER A 246 -21.04 -4.55 11.24
CA SER A 246 -20.21 -5.37 12.11
C SER A 246 -20.20 -4.87 13.54
N LYS A 247 -19.55 -5.65 14.42
CA LYS A 247 -19.25 -5.23 15.80
C LYS A 247 -17.95 -4.43 15.91
N LEU A 248 -17.27 -4.20 14.79
CA LEU A 248 -16.02 -3.44 14.75
C LEU A 248 -16.32 -1.96 14.86
N ASP A 249 -15.36 -1.24 15.43
CA ASP A 249 -15.52 0.16 15.79
C ASP A 249 -14.45 0.99 15.08
N LEU A 250 -14.57 1.13 13.75
CA LEU A 250 -13.64 1.91 12.93
C LEU A 250 -13.74 3.41 13.23
N THR A 251 -12.62 4.12 13.19
CA THR A 251 -12.62 5.59 13.33
C THR A 251 -13.24 6.22 12.10
N ASN A 252 -14.31 7.00 12.29
CA ASN A 252 -14.95 7.73 11.21
C ASN A 252 -14.03 8.84 10.69
N ILE A 253 -14.12 9.08 9.38
CA ILE A 253 -13.34 10.11 8.69
C ILE A 253 -14.25 10.94 7.82
N TYR A 254 -13.89 12.18 7.53
CA TYR A 254 -14.64 13.02 6.60
C TYR A 254 -13.72 13.96 5.84
N VAL A 255 -14.13 14.30 4.62
CA VAL A 255 -13.44 15.31 3.80
C VAL A 255 -13.88 16.68 4.31
N ASP A 256 -12.94 17.40 4.90
CA ASP A 256 -13.16 18.73 5.49
C ASP A 256 -13.03 19.84 4.43
N ASP A 257 -12.04 19.72 3.55
CA ASP A 257 -11.77 20.69 2.50
C ASP A 257 -11.06 20.02 1.30
N ILE A 258 -10.95 20.71 0.18
CA ILE A 258 -10.29 20.24 -1.04
C ILE A 258 -9.29 21.30 -1.51
N LEU A 259 -8.01 20.91 -1.53
CA LEU A 259 -6.94 21.74 -2.08
C LEU A 259 -6.83 21.55 -3.58
N GLU A 260 -6.53 22.62 -4.30
CA GLU A 260 -6.27 22.61 -5.73
C GLU A 260 -4.83 22.99 -6.09
N SER A 261 -4.28 22.37 -7.13
CA SER A 261 -2.94 22.67 -7.61
C SER A 261 -2.80 22.40 -9.11
N ASN A 262 -1.90 23.14 -9.78
CA ASN A 262 -1.49 22.83 -11.16
C ASN A 262 -0.43 21.70 -11.21
N LYS A 263 0.00 21.19 -10.05
CA LYS A 263 0.91 20.06 -9.89
C LYS A 263 0.16 18.95 -9.17
N SER A 264 0.36 17.71 -9.62
CA SER A 264 -0.22 16.56 -8.94
C SER A 264 0.26 16.46 -7.50
N PHE A 265 -0.65 16.08 -6.60
CA PHE A 265 -0.34 15.80 -5.19
C PHE A 265 0.21 14.39 -4.98
N ASN A 266 0.05 13.51 -5.97
CA ASN A 266 0.40 12.10 -5.89
C ASN A 266 0.79 11.53 -7.27
N GLU A 267 1.41 10.35 -7.27
CA GLU A 267 1.89 9.76 -8.53
C GLU A 267 0.76 9.10 -9.33
N GLU A 268 -0.26 8.60 -8.64
CA GLU A 268 -1.39 7.85 -9.20
C GLU A 268 -2.30 8.72 -10.09
N ASP A 269 -2.44 10.01 -9.79
CA ASP A 269 -3.15 10.98 -10.64
C ASP A 269 -2.46 11.19 -12.01
N VAL A 270 -1.20 10.79 -12.17
CA VAL A 270 -0.40 11.02 -13.39
C VAL A 270 0.42 9.80 -13.81
N ASP A 271 0.04 8.59 -13.39
CA ASP A 271 0.84 7.40 -13.59
C ASP A 271 0.95 7.00 -15.06
N ILE A 272 -0.14 7.08 -15.85
CA ILE A 272 -0.11 6.87 -17.29
C ILE A 272 0.73 7.94 -17.99
N GLN A 273 0.54 9.23 -17.66
CA GLN A 273 1.36 10.31 -18.23
C GLN A 273 2.85 10.15 -17.89
N SER A 274 3.15 9.70 -16.68
CA SER A 274 4.50 9.50 -16.18
C SER A 274 5.26 8.50 -17.03
N VAL A 275 4.66 7.34 -17.36
CA VAL A 275 5.29 6.33 -18.23
C VAL A 275 5.39 6.78 -19.69
N LEU A 276 4.48 7.65 -20.16
CA LEU A 276 4.60 8.27 -21.47
C LEU A 276 5.73 9.32 -21.54
N ASN A 277 6.32 9.69 -20.41
CA ASN A 277 7.52 10.53 -20.31
C ASN A 277 7.39 11.94 -20.94
N PHE A 278 6.17 12.47 -21.06
CA PHE A 278 5.92 13.84 -21.51
C PHE A 278 5.04 14.59 -20.51
N LYS A 279 5.04 15.91 -20.59
CA LYS A 279 4.10 16.77 -19.86
C LYS A 279 3.13 17.40 -20.85
N SER A 280 1.83 17.27 -20.59
CA SER A 280 0.81 17.97 -21.37
C SER A 280 1.00 19.49 -21.26
N LYS A 281 0.71 20.22 -22.34
CA LYS A 281 0.68 21.69 -22.33
C LYS A 281 -0.59 22.25 -21.67
N GLU A 282 -1.61 21.41 -21.54
CA GLU A 282 -2.90 21.81 -21.02
C GLU A 282 -2.83 22.08 -19.52
N LYS A 283 -3.45 23.18 -19.08
CA LYS A 283 -3.60 23.50 -17.66
C LYS A 283 -4.64 22.55 -17.08
N TYR A 284 -4.22 21.70 -16.14
CA TYR A 284 -5.10 20.79 -15.42
C TYR A 284 -4.99 21.05 -13.92
N LYS A 285 -6.13 21.12 -13.23
CA LYS A 285 -6.22 21.30 -11.78
C LYS A 285 -6.34 19.94 -11.11
N PHE A 286 -5.31 19.57 -10.37
CA PHE A 286 -5.35 18.41 -9.49
C PHE A 286 -5.98 18.81 -8.16
N GLN A 287 -6.66 17.87 -7.53
CA GLN A 287 -7.37 18.07 -6.27
C GLN A 287 -6.92 17.05 -5.24
N SER A 288 -6.76 17.49 -3.99
CA SER A 288 -6.44 16.61 -2.86
C SER A 288 -7.31 16.96 -1.66
N PRO A 289 -7.93 15.98 -0.98
CA PRO A 289 -8.76 16.26 0.16
C PRO A 289 -7.89 16.56 1.39
N ILE A 290 -8.38 17.46 2.24
CA ILE A 290 -8.03 17.54 3.65
C ILE A 290 -9.02 16.65 4.38
N VAL A 291 -8.51 15.59 5.02
CA VAL A 291 -9.34 14.61 5.73
C VAL A 291 -9.14 14.81 7.23
N LYS A 292 -10.25 14.83 7.96
CA LYS A 292 -10.28 14.79 9.43
C LYS A 292 -10.83 13.46 9.90
N SER A 293 -10.48 13.08 11.12
CA SER A 293 -11.02 11.90 11.79
C SER A 293 -11.55 12.26 13.17
N GLU A 294 -12.53 11.48 13.61
CA GLU A 294 -13.05 11.58 14.97
C GLU A 294 -11.98 11.14 15.98
N LYS A 295 -11.90 11.83 17.12
CA LYS A 295 -11.00 11.41 18.19
C LYS A 295 -11.61 10.18 18.86
N LYS A 296 -11.00 9.03 18.61
CA LYS A 296 -11.43 7.76 19.16
C LYS A 296 -10.36 7.12 20.02
N ASP A 297 -10.82 6.33 20.98
CA ASP A 297 -9.96 5.49 21.78
C ASP A 297 -9.30 4.42 20.89
N THR A 298 -7.97 4.51 20.76
CA THR A 298 -7.20 3.61 19.89
C THR A 298 -7.11 2.19 20.44
N ARG A 299 -7.54 1.92 21.68
CA ARG A 299 -7.45 0.61 22.35
C ARG A 299 -8.34 -0.47 21.72
N ASN A 300 -9.40 -0.09 21.02
CA ASN A 300 -10.38 -1.02 20.44
C ASN A 300 -10.41 -1.00 18.91
N MET A 301 -9.44 -0.35 18.27
CA MET A 301 -9.37 -0.32 16.81
C MET A 301 -8.95 -1.68 16.25
N PRO A 302 -9.59 -2.17 15.17
CA PRO A 302 -9.29 -3.50 14.64
C PRO A 302 -7.95 -3.56 13.90
N ASN A 303 -7.41 -4.77 13.84
CA ASN A 303 -6.28 -5.13 12.99
C ASN A 303 -6.81 -5.80 11.72
N ILE A 304 -6.35 -5.34 10.56
CA ILE A 304 -6.94 -5.73 9.28
C ILE A 304 -5.91 -6.33 8.33
N PHE A 305 -6.35 -7.27 7.51
CA PHE A 305 -5.57 -7.81 6.40
C PHE A 305 -6.31 -7.49 5.11
N ILE A 306 -5.63 -6.88 4.15
CA ILE A 306 -6.19 -6.54 2.85
C ILE A 306 -5.36 -7.24 1.77
N GLU A 307 -6.02 -7.93 0.85
CA GLU A 307 -5.41 -8.39 -0.40
C GLU A 307 -6.09 -7.72 -1.59
N GLY A 308 -5.30 -7.32 -2.58
CA GLY A 308 -5.85 -6.79 -3.82
C GLY A 308 -4.83 -6.04 -4.67
N GLY A 309 -5.37 -5.17 -5.53
CA GLY A 309 -4.63 -4.45 -6.55
C GLY A 309 -4.23 -3.03 -6.18
N SER A 310 -3.84 -2.26 -7.19
CA SER A 310 -3.24 -0.93 -7.04
C SER A 310 -4.21 0.15 -6.57
N PHE A 311 -5.52 -0.07 -6.66
CA PHE A 311 -6.53 0.85 -6.10
C PHE A 311 -6.49 0.91 -4.56
N ASN A 312 -5.94 -0.12 -3.91
CA ASN A 312 -5.73 -0.09 -2.47
C ASN A 312 -4.73 0.98 -2.03
N TRP A 313 -3.82 1.47 -2.90
CA TRP A 313 -2.81 2.48 -2.49
C TRP A 313 -3.44 3.72 -1.87
N GLN A 314 -4.56 4.19 -2.42
CA GLN A 314 -5.30 5.32 -1.87
C GLN A 314 -6.16 4.91 -0.67
N LEU A 315 -6.79 3.73 -0.68
CA LEU A 315 -7.59 3.24 0.44
C LEU A 315 -6.74 3.13 1.71
N ILE A 316 -5.64 2.38 1.63
CA ILE A 316 -4.74 2.14 2.76
C ILE A 316 -4.09 3.44 3.24
N LYS A 317 -3.88 4.41 2.35
CA LYS A 317 -3.39 5.74 2.72
C LYS A 317 -4.36 6.42 3.68
N TYR A 318 -5.65 6.45 3.37
CA TYR A 318 -6.64 7.09 4.24
C TYR A 318 -6.94 6.29 5.49
N LEU A 319 -6.99 4.95 5.42
CA LEU A 319 -7.12 4.11 6.60
C LEU A 319 -5.98 4.37 7.60
N ARG A 320 -4.73 4.46 7.10
CA ARG A 320 -3.53 4.69 7.91
C ARG A 320 -3.44 6.12 8.44
N MET A 321 -3.51 7.12 7.56
CA MET A 321 -3.25 8.52 7.92
C MET A 321 -4.28 9.07 8.92
N ASN A 322 -5.48 8.49 8.92
CA ASN A 322 -6.58 8.93 9.77
C ASN A 322 -6.85 8.01 10.96
N ARG A 323 -5.99 7.00 11.20
CA ARG A 323 -6.11 6.03 12.30
C ARG A 323 -7.49 5.36 12.31
N VAL A 324 -7.94 4.88 11.15
CA VAL A 324 -9.19 4.13 11.01
C VAL A 324 -9.07 2.74 11.66
N VAL A 325 -7.86 2.18 11.61
CA VAL A 325 -7.48 0.84 12.09
C VAL A 325 -6.18 0.90 12.88
N ASN A 326 -5.93 -0.11 13.72
CA ASN A 326 -4.73 -0.19 14.55
C ASN A 326 -3.52 -0.71 13.77
N GLU A 327 -3.67 -1.87 13.14
CA GLU A 327 -2.67 -2.44 12.23
C GLU A 327 -3.33 -2.83 10.91
N MET A 328 -2.55 -2.76 9.84
CA MET A 328 -2.98 -3.19 8.51
C MET A 328 -1.83 -3.88 7.80
N ASP A 329 -2.07 -5.11 7.35
CA ASP A 329 -1.18 -5.81 6.44
C ASP A 329 -1.82 -5.82 5.05
N PHE A 330 -1.18 -5.15 4.09
CA PHE A 330 -1.65 -5.09 2.70
C PHE A 330 -0.79 -5.98 1.81
N MET A 331 -1.39 -7.04 1.27
CA MET A 331 -0.77 -7.91 0.28
C MET A 331 -1.12 -7.45 -1.15
N PHE A 332 -0.08 -7.09 -1.90
CA PHE A 332 -0.22 -6.64 -3.29
C PHE A 332 0.03 -7.80 -4.25
N TYR A 333 -1.05 -8.30 -4.89
CA TYR A 333 -1.02 -9.38 -5.89
C TYR A 333 -0.11 -10.57 -5.53
N LYS A 334 -0.11 -11.02 -4.25
CA LYS A 334 0.79 -12.08 -3.74
C LYS A 334 2.31 -11.83 -3.86
N LYS A 335 2.73 -10.65 -4.31
CA LYS A 335 4.14 -10.32 -4.64
C LYS A 335 4.90 -9.72 -3.47
N PHE A 336 4.21 -8.97 -2.61
CA PHE A 336 4.80 -8.40 -1.40
C PHE A 336 3.69 -8.02 -0.42
N VAL A 337 4.06 -7.92 0.85
CA VAL A 337 3.21 -7.40 1.92
C VAL A 337 3.79 -6.10 2.44
N ARG A 338 2.95 -5.07 2.52
CA ARG A 338 3.25 -3.84 3.26
C ARG A 338 2.54 -3.88 4.59
N ARG A 339 3.34 -3.87 5.64
CA ARG A 339 2.87 -3.85 7.02
C ARG A 339 2.84 -2.42 7.52
N TYR A 340 1.65 -1.98 7.88
CA TYR A 340 1.37 -0.69 8.48
C TYR A 340 1.01 -0.92 9.94
N LYS A 341 2.01 -0.73 10.81
CA LYS A 341 1.82 -0.61 12.25
C LYS A 341 2.13 0.82 12.63
N PHE A 342 1.31 1.43 13.49
CA PHE A 342 1.44 2.80 14.01
C PHE A 342 2.69 3.59 13.57
N GLN A 343 2.49 4.56 12.65
CA GLN A 343 3.50 5.44 12.04
C GLN A 343 4.69 4.76 11.31
N GLN A 344 4.84 3.44 11.38
CA GLN A 344 5.85 2.67 10.66
C GLN A 344 5.27 2.06 9.38
N MET A 345 6.13 1.94 8.37
CA MET A 345 5.86 1.17 7.16
C MET A 345 7.01 0.19 7.00
N VAL A 346 6.70 -1.10 7.08
CA VAL A 346 7.66 -2.16 6.78
C VAL A 346 7.23 -2.80 5.47
N ASN A 347 8.12 -2.80 4.49
CA ASN A 347 7.92 -3.46 3.22
C ASN A 347 8.63 -4.81 3.26
N GLU A 348 7.91 -5.88 2.97
CA GLU A 348 8.47 -7.22 2.91
C GLU A 348 8.05 -7.89 1.59
N GLN A 349 9.03 -8.39 0.84
CA GLN A 349 8.74 -9.22 -0.32
C GLN A 349 8.20 -10.57 0.16
N VAL A 350 7.15 -11.05 -0.49
CA VAL A 350 6.57 -12.37 -0.21
C VAL A 350 6.38 -13.13 -1.51
N ALA A 351 6.54 -14.44 -1.48
CA ALA A 351 6.31 -15.29 -2.64
C ALA A 351 5.19 -16.29 -2.30
N ILE A 352 3.94 -15.83 -2.37
CA ILE A 352 2.79 -16.72 -2.18
C ILE A 352 2.53 -17.47 -3.49
N ASP A 353 2.80 -18.77 -3.48
CA ASP A 353 2.72 -19.66 -4.64
C ASP A 353 2.10 -21.01 -4.24
N LYS A 354 1.19 -21.51 -5.08
CA LYS A 354 0.60 -22.86 -4.96
C LYS A 354 1.66 -23.96 -4.93
N ASN A 355 2.77 -23.77 -5.64
CA ASN A 355 3.84 -24.76 -5.74
C ASN A 355 4.77 -24.76 -4.51
N ASN A 356 4.74 -23.70 -3.70
CA ASN A 356 5.49 -23.61 -2.45
C ASN A 356 4.55 -23.38 -1.26
N LYS A 357 3.78 -24.43 -0.95
CA LYS A 357 2.76 -24.40 0.12
C LYS A 357 3.36 -24.12 1.49
N GLU A 358 4.53 -24.66 1.81
CA GLU A 358 5.17 -24.48 3.11
C GLU A 358 5.51 -23.00 3.35
N LEU A 359 6.20 -22.36 2.41
CA LEU A 359 6.54 -20.95 2.49
C LEU A 359 5.29 -20.05 2.50
N SER A 360 4.31 -20.36 1.64
CA SER A 360 3.04 -19.63 1.59
C SER A 360 2.29 -19.70 2.93
N ASN A 361 2.22 -20.90 3.52
CA ASN A 361 1.60 -21.11 4.82
C ASN A 361 2.33 -20.33 5.92
N ALA A 362 3.67 -20.31 5.93
CA ALA A 362 4.44 -19.56 6.91
C ALA A 362 4.17 -18.05 6.85
N TYR A 363 4.06 -17.48 5.64
CA TYR A 363 3.66 -16.08 5.47
C TYR A 363 2.23 -15.84 5.94
N LEU A 364 1.28 -16.69 5.55
CA LEU A 364 -0.12 -16.56 5.97
C LEU A 364 -0.28 -16.69 7.49
N ASP A 365 0.43 -17.63 8.12
CA ASP A 365 0.47 -17.80 9.57
C ASP A 365 0.89 -16.50 10.27
N ARG A 366 1.92 -15.83 9.72
CA ARG A 366 2.43 -14.57 10.24
C ARG A 366 1.45 -13.41 10.09
N TYR A 367 0.82 -13.25 8.93
CA TYR A 367 0.02 -12.06 8.64
C TYR A 367 -1.43 -12.15 9.15
N LEU A 368 -1.99 -13.35 9.28
CA LEU A 368 -3.40 -13.55 9.62
C LEU A 368 -3.69 -13.77 11.10
N SER A 369 -2.67 -14.06 11.91
CA SER A 369 -2.83 -14.42 13.32
C SER A 369 -3.61 -13.36 14.11
N ASN A 370 -3.10 -12.14 14.19
CA ASN A 370 -3.71 -11.03 14.94
C ASN A 370 -4.60 -10.15 14.04
N LYS A 371 -5.62 -10.74 13.40
CA LYS A 371 -6.53 -10.00 12.50
C LYS A 371 -7.98 -10.15 12.90
N ASP A 372 -8.69 -9.04 12.95
CA ASP A 372 -10.11 -8.94 13.28
C ASP A 372 -10.97 -8.85 12.01
N MET A 373 -10.41 -8.30 10.92
CA MET A 373 -11.09 -8.16 9.64
C MET A 373 -10.19 -8.58 8.47
N ILE A 374 -10.77 -9.33 7.54
CA ILE A 374 -10.16 -9.70 6.26
C ILE A 374 -10.90 -8.98 5.14
N ILE A 375 -10.15 -8.29 4.28
CA ILE A 375 -10.66 -7.59 3.11
C ILE A 375 -10.03 -8.18 1.85
N LEU A 376 -10.86 -8.54 0.88
CA LEU A 376 -10.41 -8.81 -0.48
C LEU A 376 -10.88 -7.68 -1.38
N GLU A 377 -9.99 -7.13 -2.20
CA GLU A 377 -10.30 -6.06 -3.14
C GLU A 377 -10.10 -6.54 -4.57
N VAL A 378 -11.01 -6.13 -5.46
CA VAL A 378 -10.91 -6.40 -6.88
C VAL A 378 -11.43 -5.21 -7.69
N ASN A 379 -10.70 -4.80 -8.71
CA ASN A 379 -11.24 -3.88 -9.70
C ASN A 379 -12.30 -4.59 -10.53
N GLN A 380 -13.39 -3.90 -10.88
CA GLN A 380 -14.46 -4.48 -11.70
C GLN A 380 -13.95 -5.08 -13.02
N THR A 381 -12.82 -4.61 -13.55
CA THR A 381 -12.20 -5.15 -14.78
C THR A 381 -11.38 -6.42 -14.54
N ALA A 382 -10.97 -6.71 -13.30
CA ALA A 382 -10.03 -7.78 -12.97
C ALA A 382 -10.68 -9.05 -12.39
N LEU A 383 -12.01 -9.16 -12.43
CA LEU A 383 -12.76 -10.29 -11.85
C LEU A 383 -12.34 -11.66 -12.40
N ASN A 384 -11.98 -11.72 -13.69
CA ASN A 384 -11.49 -12.94 -14.35
C ASN A 384 -10.17 -13.48 -13.76
N ASN A 385 -9.42 -12.65 -13.06
CA ASN A 385 -8.13 -12.98 -12.45
C ASN A 385 -8.03 -12.41 -11.02
N MET A 386 -9.14 -12.40 -10.28
CA MET A 386 -9.19 -11.86 -8.92
C MET A 386 -8.12 -12.52 -8.03
N GLY A 387 -7.31 -11.68 -7.37
CA GLY A 387 -6.21 -12.11 -6.50
C GLY A 387 -5.06 -12.85 -7.20
N GLU A 388 -5.00 -12.88 -8.54
CA GLU A 388 -4.02 -13.64 -9.33
C GLU A 388 -3.90 -15.12 -8.89
N GLY A 389 -5.00 -15.74 -8.44
CA GLY A 389 -5.04 -17.11 -7.89
C GLY A 389 -4.83 -17.22 -6.38
N PHE A 390 -4.75 -16.09 -5.66
CA PHE A 390 -4.71 -16.04 -4.19
C PHE A 390 -5.93 -16.67 -3.55
N ILE A 391 -7.12 -16.43 -4.10
CA ILE A 391 -8.39 -16.91 -3.54
C ILE A 391 -8.35 -18.43 -3.30
N GLU A 392 -7.85 -19.19 -4.28
CA GLU A 392 -7.75 -20.65 -4.15
C GLU A 392 -6.68 -21.05 -3.11
N ILE A 393 -5.52 -20.40 -3.10
CA ILE A 393 -4.46 -20.66 -2.10
C ILE A 393 -4.97 -20.38 -0.68
N PHE A 394 -5.65 -19.25 -0.50
CA PHE A 394 -6.11 -18.81 0.80
C PHE A 394 -7.21 -19.71 1.34
N LYS A 395 -8.14 -20.11 0.47
CA LYS A 395 -9.16 -21.10 0.80
C LYS A 395 -8.56 -22.44 1.21
N ASP A 396 -7.59 -22.95 0.44
CA ASP A 396 -6.92 -24.22 0.74
C ASP A 396 -6.14 -24.14 2.06
N TYR A 397 -5.44 -23.02 2.29
CA TYR A 397 -4.76 -22.74 3.56
C TYR A 397 -5.73 -22.78 4.73
N LEU A 398 -6.85 -22.05 4.64
CA LEU A 398 -7.85 -22.01 5.71
C LEU A 398 -8.48 -23.39 5.92
N ASN A 399 -8.83 -24.14 4.87
CA ASN A 399 -9.37 -25.50 4.98
C ASN A 399 -8.39 -26.47 5.67
N THR A 400 -7.08 -26.27 5.47
CA THR A 400 -6.05 -27.15 6.02
C THR A 400 -5.65 -26.77 7.45
N LYS A 401 -5.45 -25.48 7.72
CA LYS A 401 -4.88 -24.97 8.98
C LYS A 401 -5.85 -24.17 9.84
N GLY A 402 -6.92 -23.66 9.25
CA GLY A 402 -7.75 -22.61 9.84
C GLY A 402 -7.00 -21.29 9.95
N PHE A 403 -7.62 -20.32 10.63
CA PHE A 403 -6.87 -19.14 11.07
C PHE A 403 -5.86 -19.56 12.14
N PRO A 404 -4.63 -19.01 12.12
CA PRO A 404 -3.68 -19.24 13.19
C PRO A 404 -4.33 -18.87 14.51
N LYS A 405 -4.24 -19.77 15.48
CA LYS A 405 -4.59 -19.43 16.86
C LYS A 405 -3.63 -18.34 17.30
N TYR A 406 -4.11 -17.11 17.27
CA TYR A 406 -3.47 -16.06 18.01
C TYR A 406 -3.96 -16.19 19.43
N GLU A 407 -3.22 -16.97 20.22
CA GLU A 407 -3.26 -16.75 21.65
C GLU A 407 -2.75 -15.32 21.86
N TYR A 408 -3.68 -14.42 22.20
CA TYR A 408 -3.36 -13.52 23.30
C TYR A 408 -2.83 -14.46 24.38
N ILE A 409 -1.51 -14.59 24.53
CA ILE A 409 -0.83 -13.70 25.46
C ILE A 409 -1.52 -13.59 26.82
N LYS A 410 -2.34 -14.56 27.25
CA LYS A 410 -3.12 -14.49 28.50
C LYS A 410 -2.19 -14.73 29.69
N ASN A 411 -1.13 -15.50 29.47
CA ASN A 411 -0.16 -15.91 30.49
C ASN A 411 1.27 -15.68 29.98
N PHE A 412 1.97 -14.71 30.57
CA PHE A 412 3.40 -14.54 30.40
C PHE A 412 3.92 -15.79 31.08
N GLU A 413 4.73 -16.59 30.41
CA GLU A 413 5.65 -17.45 31.15
C GLU A 413 6.67 -16.53 31.79
N SER A 414 6.30 -15.96 32.94
CA SER A 414 7.25 -15.37 33.85
C SER A 414 8.14 -16.49 34.33
N ALA A 415 9.45 -16.37 34.11
CA ALA A 415 10.35 -16.90 35.11
C ALA A 415 9.94 -16.24 36.45
N SER A 416 9.40 -17.04 37.36
CA SER A 416 9.02 -16.70 38.73
C SER A 416 7.94 -15.61 38.92
N THR A 417 6.67 -15.86 38.55
CA THR A 417 5.52 -15.19 39.22
C THR A 417 4.41 -16.17 39.59
N PRO A 418 3.72 -15.96 40.74
CA PRO A 418 2.64 -16.83 41.23
C PRO A 418 1.48 -16.95 40.25
N GLU A 419 0.72 -18.04 40.37
CA GLU A 419 -0.38 -18.51 39.51
C GLU A 419 -1.52 -17.50 39.22
N ASP A 420 -1.50 -16.31 39.84
CA ASP A 420 -2.56 -15.31 39.78
C ASP A 420 -2.33 -14.15 38.78
N LEU A 421 -1.17 -14.06 38.12
CA LEU A 421 -0.82 -12.89 37.30
C LEU A 421 -1.36 -12.96 35.86
N THR A 422 -2.60 -12.50 35.65
CA THR A 422 -3.16 -12.33 34.30
C THR A 422 -2.86 -10.93 33.76
N TYR A 423 -2.40 -10.81 32.50
CA TYR A 423 -2.09 -9.50 31.90
C TYR A 423 -2.60 -9.36 30.46
N LYS A 424 -2.74 -8.10 30.01
CA LYS A 424 -3.03 -7.73 28.61
C LYS A 424 -2.17 -6.53 28.25
N SER A 425 -1.47 -6.57 27.12
CA SER A 425 -0.61 -5.47 26.69
C SER A 425 -0.96 -4.94 25.29
N THR A 426 -0.75 -3.64 25.09
CA THR A 426 -0.85 -2.95 23.79
C THR A 426 0.33 -2.00 23.63
N GLY A 427 0.85 -1.84 22.41
CA GLY A 427 2.05 -1.00 22.18
C GLY A 427 3.38 -1.70 22.51
N PHE A 428 3.34 -3.01 22.79
CA PHE A 428 4.51 -3.87 22.97
C PHE A 428 4.63 -4.86 21.79
N PHE A 429 5.85 -5.11 21.32
CA PHE A 429 6.12 -5.90 20.12
C PHE A 429 7.40 -6.74 20.30
N THR A 430 7.46 -7.89 19.63
CA THR A 430 8.64 -8.77 19.53
C THR A 430 9.13 -9.30 20.89
N VAL A 431 8.81 -10.57 21.19
CA VAL A 431 9.39 -11.28 22.33
C VAL A 431 10.80 -11.72 21.97
N ASN A 432 11.78 -11.28 22.74
CA ASN A 432 13.16 -11.74 22.65
C ASN A 432 13.60 -12.34 23.98
N LYS A 433 14.64 -13.14 23.98
CA LYS A 433 15.22 -13.75 25.18
C LYS A 433 16.70 -13.38 25.25
N ASP A 434 17.16 -12.98 26.43
CA ASP A 434 18.58 -12.86 26.77
C ASP A 434 18.89 -13.65 28.05
N GLU A 435 20.15 -13.56 28.50
CA GLU A 435 20.64 -14.21 29.73
C GLU A 435 19.87 -13.82 31.00
N ASN A 436 19.15 -12.71 30.98
CA ASN A 436 18.40 -12.17 32.11
C ASN A 436 16.88 -12.42 31.99
N GLY A 437 16.39 -12.97 30.87
CA GLY A 437 14.97 -13.32 30.69
C GLY A 437 14.38 -12.83 29.36
N TYR A 438 13.05 -12.77 29.31
CA TYR A 438 12.31 -12.30 28.13
C TYR A 438 12.15 -10.78 28.13
N TYR A 439 12.21 -10.16 26.96
CA TYR A 439 11.98 -8.72 26.79
C TYR A 439 11.14 -8.42 25.55
N ASN A 440 10.49 -7.26 25.56
CA ASN A 440 9.69 -6.74 24.45
C ASN A 440 10.18 -5.34 24.02
N TRP A 441 9.84 -4.94 22.81
CA TRP A 441 10.03 -3.57 22.33
C TRP A 441 8.73 -2.79 22.55
N MET A 442 8.79 -1.48 22.79
CA MET A 442 7.60 -0.64 23.00
C MET A 442 7.55 0.50 21.98
N SER A 443 6.34 0.95 21.60
CA SER A 443 6.12 2.23 20.92
C SER A 443 6.36 3.44 21.85
N ASP A 444 5.94 4.64 21.44
CA ASP A 444 5.87 5.84 22.28
C ASP A 444 4.86 5.73 23.43
N GLU A 445 3.90 4.81 23.31
CA GLU A 445 2.98 4.41 24.36
C GLU A 445 2.90 2.89 24.46
N GLY A 446 2.91 2.36 25.67
CA GLY A 446 2.67 0.95 25.97
C GLY A 446 1.75 0.82 27.19
N ILE A 447 0.78 -0.06 27.11
CA ILE A 447 -0.19 -0.31 28.18
C ILE A 447 -0.01 -1.74 28.66
N VAL A 448 0.04 -1.95 29.96
CA VAL A 448 0.06 -3.27 30.60
C VAL A 448 -1.07 -3.32 31.64
N GLN A 449 -2.00 -4.24 31.47
CA GLN A 449 -2.95 -4.59 32.54
C GLN A 449 -2.33 -5.69 33.39
N LEU A 450 -2.29 -5.54 34.71
CA LEU A 450 -1.71 -6.48 35.67
C LEU A 450 -2.79 -6.88 36.67
N LYS A 451 -3.16 -8.15 36.75
CA LYS A 451 -4.06 -8.65 37.80
C LYS A 451 -3.21 -9.34 38.86
N ASN A 452 -2.97 -8.70 40.01
CA ASN A 452 -2.23 -9.31 41.11
C ASN A 452 -2.55 -8.59 42.44
N ARG A 453 -2.97 -9.37 43.44
CA ARG A 453 -3.27 -8.88 44.80
C ARG A 453 -2.07 -8.23 45.48
N GLN A 454 -0.87 -8.77 45.25
CA GLN A 454 0.38 -8.32 45.90
C GLN A 454 0.83 -6.92 45.44
N ILE A 455 0.30 -6.37 44.35
CA ILE A 455 0.63 -5.02 43.89
C ILE A 455 0.25 -3.98 44.95
N GLU A 456 -0.81 -4.25 45.72
CA GLU A 456 -1.28 -3.41 46.82
C GLU A 456 -0.33 -3.43 48.02
N ASP A 457 0.42 -4.52 48.19
CA ASP A 457 1.32 -4.72 49.32
C ASP A 457 2.76 -4.29 49.00
N SER A 458 3.17 -4.47 47.74
CA SER A 458 4.57 -4.39 47.31
C SER A 458 4.84 -3.34 46.23
N GLY A 459 3.82 -2.83 45.55
CA GLY A 459 3.99 -1.98 44.35
C GLY A 459 4.54 -2.77 43.16
N ILE A 460 5.14 -2.07 42.18
CA ILE A 460 5.80 -2.72 41.02
C ILE A 460 7.16 -2.09 40.72
N SER A 461 8.08 -2.90 40.21
CA SER A 461 9.31 -2.43 39.57
C SER A 461 9.20 -2.60 38.06
N ILE A 462 9.59 -1.56 37.32
CA ILE A 462 9.64 -1.55 35.86
C ILE A 462 11.07 -1.24 35.45
N LYS A 463 11.70 -2.21 34.81
CA LYS A 463 12.98 -2.00 34.14
C LYS A 463 12.71 -1.67 32.66
N THR A 464 13.56 -0.85 32.05
CA THR A 464 13.44 -0.43 30.63
C THR A 464 14.80 -0.01 30.10
N TYR A 465 15.04 -0.10 28.79
CA TYR A 465 16.26 0.42 28.16
C TYR A 465 15.90 1.55 27.18
N ILE A 466 16.65 2.64 27.23
CA ILE A 466 16.43 3.81 26.38
C ILE A 466 17.58 3.93 25.38
N PRO A 467 17.35 3.80 24.07
CA PRO A 467 18.40 3.89 23.06
C PRO A 467 18.87 5.32 22.83
N LEU A 468 20.15 5.48 22.44
CA LEU A 468 20.77 6.79 22.15
C LEU A 468 20.07 7.57 21.03
N ASP A 469 19.51 6.87 20.04
CA ASP A 469 18.81 7.49 18.91
C ASP A 469 17.51 8.21 19.32
N TYR A 470 16.92 7.86 20.47
CA TYR A 470 15.77 8.57 21.04
C TYR A 470 16.17 9.94 21.62
N LEU A 471 17.31 10.00 22.31
CA LEU A 471 17.82 11.25 22.89
C LEU A 471 18.23 12.29 21.85
N LYS A 472 18.75 11.85 20.71
CA LYS A 472 19.16 12.74 19.62
C LYS A 472 17.99 13.46 18.93
N LYS A 473 16.76 12.99 19.13
CA LYS A 473 15.57 13.39 18.35
C LYS A 473 14.40 13.88 19.20
N SER A 474 14.55 13.85 20.52
CA SER A 474 13.53 14.31 21.47
C SER A 474 13.64 15.82 21.69
N SER A 475 12.55 16.44 22.13
CA SER A 475 12.52 17.84 22.58
C SER A 475 13.46 18.07 23.76
N ASN A 476 13.77 19.34 24.08
CA ASN A 476 14.42 19.68 25.35
C ASN A 476 13.61 19.06 26.50
N ASN A 477 14.18 18.06 27.19
CA ASN A 477 13.59 17.26 28.29
C ASN A 477 12.71 16.06 27.87
N PRO A 478 13.27 15.00 27.26
CA PRO A 478 12.58 13.72 27.13
C PRO A 478 12.25 13.09 28.50
N GLN A 479 11.05 12.52 28.60
CA GLN A 479 10.51 11.96 29.83
C GLN A 479 9.62 10.75 29.54
N LEU A 480 9.71 9.74 30.40
CA LEU A 480 8.75 8.63 30.48
C LEU A 480 7.75 8.92 31.59
N ASP A 481 6.49 9.09 31.22
CA ASP A 481 5.35 9.23 32.12
C ASP A 481 4.73 7.86 32.37
N ILE A 482 4.40 7.57 33.63
CA ILE A 482 3.76 6.32 34.02
C ILE A 482 2.44 6.62 34.71
N TYR A 483 1.36 6.09 34.16
CA TYR A 483 0.01 6.18 34.71
C TYR A 483 -0.41 4.83 35.26
N VAL A 484 -1.17 4.84 36.36
CA VAL A 484 -1.84 3.67 36.91
C VAL A 484 -3.32 3.98 37.02
N ASN A 485 -4.15 3.15 36.41
CA ASN A 485 -5.61 3.34 36.32
C ASN A 485 -5.99 4.75 35.84
N GLY A 486 -5.23 5.28 34.87
CA GLY A 486 -5.43 6.61 34.29
C GLY A 486 -4.88 7.78 35.13
N LYS A 487 -4.33 7.54 36.32
CA LYS A 487 -3.71 8.57 37.16
C LYS A 487 -2.20 8.57 36.96
N LEU A 488 -1.59 9.73 36.72
CA LEU A 488 -0.13 9.87 36.61
C LEU A 488 0.52 9.59 37.97
N VAL A 489 1.41 8.59 38.02
CA VAL A 489 2.06 8.15 39.26
C VAL A 489 3.56 8.40 39.29
N CYS A 490 4.22 8.43 38.13
CA CYS A 490 5.67 8.63 38.01
C CYS A 490 6.01 9.41 36.74
N LYS A 491 7.05 10.25 36.83
CA LYS A 491 7.70 10.95 35.70
C LYS A 491 9.19 10.65 35.78
N VAL A 492 9.76 10.09 34.73
CA VAL A 492 11.17 9.68 34.70
C VAL A 492 11.89 10.50 33.63
N PRO A 493 12.67 11.52 34.01
CA PRO A 493 13.51 12.27 33.07
C PRO A 493 14.55 11.34 32.42
N ILE A 494 14.66 11.41 31.10
CA ILE A 494 15.59 10.57 30.34
C ILE A 494 16.81 11.39 29.94
N ASN A 495 17.88 11.31 30.71
CA ASN A 495 19.05 12.18 30.50
C ASN A 495 20.17 11.49 29.72
N LYS A 496 20.17 10.16 29.66
CA LYS A 496 21.17 9.33 28.96
C LYS A 496 20.58 8.03 28.42
N SER A 497 21.21 7.48 27.40
CA SER A 497 20.85 6.14 26.92
C SER A 497 21.29 5.10 27.94
N GLY A 498 20.54 4.02 28.10
CA GLY A 498 20.86 2.95 29.05
C GLY A 498 19.65 2.38 29.74
N ILE A 499 19.90 1.54 30.74
CA ILE A 499 18.86 0.88 31.54
C ILE A 499 18.34 1.82 32.63
N TYR A 500 17.03 1.90 32.76
CA TYR A 500 16.31 2.59 33.84
C TYR A 500 15.53 1.55 34.64
N ASN A 501 15.65 1.62 35.97
CA ASN A 501 14.86 0.84 36.91
C ASN A 501 13.92 1.79 37.65
N ILE A 502 12.62 1.55 37.56
CA ILE A 502 11.59 2.49 37.98
C ILE A 502 10.69 1.77 38.96
N ASN A 503 10.73 2.19 40.22
CA ASN A 503 9.92 1.61 41.28
C ASN A 503 8.68 2.48 41.52
N ILE A 504 7.51 1.86 41.41
CA ILE A 504 6.22 2.49 41.70
C ILE A 504 5.74 1.93 43.03
N PRO A 505 5.78 2.73 44.11
CA PRO A 505 5.44 2.26 45.45
C PRO A 505 3.95 1.96 45.58
N LYS A 506 3.61 1.07 46.52
CA LYS A 506 2.24 0.60 46.77
C LYS A 506 1.20 1.71 46.96
N ASN A 507 1.58 2.83 47.58
CA ASN A 507 0.69 3.97 47.80
C ASN A 507 0.27 4.71 46.52
N LYS A 508 0.80 4.33 45.35
CA LYS A 508 0.38 4.82 44.03
C LYS A 508 -0.68 3.94 43.38
N PHE A 509 -0.98 2.79 43.97
CA PHE A 509 -2.02 1.86 43.54
C PHE A 509 -3.24 2.04 44.45
N ASN A 510 -4.37 2.45 43.88
CA ASN A 510 -5.66 2.42 44.58
C ASN A 510 -6.27 1.03 44.39
N ILE A 511 -6.98 0.53 45.40
CA ILE A 511 -7.71 -0.75 45.33
C ILE A 511 -8.54 -0.77 44.04
N SER A 512 -8.18 -1.67 43.13
CA SER A 512 -8.87 -1.84 41.87
C SER A 512 -9.87 -2.98 41.96
N LYS A 513 -10.97 -2.88 41.23
CA LYS A 513 -11.94 -3.97 41.11
C LYS A 513 -11.22 -5.23 40.60
N ASP A 514 -11.37 -6.34 41.32
CA ASP A 514 -10.74 -7.62 41.02
C ASP A 514 -9.20 -7.61 41.01
N HIS A 515 -8.56 -6.65 41.69
CA HIS A 515 -7.10 -6.46 41.75
C HIS A 515 -6.44 -6.26 40.37
N LEU A 516 -7.17 -5.63 39.44
CA LEU A 516 -6.72 -5.38 38.07
C LEU A 516 -6.18 -3.96 37.89
N TYR A 517 -4.90 -3.82 37.56
CA TYR A 517 -4.18 -2.56 37.45
C TYR A 517 -3.80 -2.25 36.01
N LYS A 518 -4.22 -1.11 35.48
CA LYS A 518 -3.81 -0.65 34.13
C LYS A 518 -2.63 0.31 34.26
N VAL A 519 -1.45 -0.12 33.83
CA VAL A 519 -0.21 0.67 33.82
C VAL A 519 0.04 1.19 32.40
N ASP A 520 -0.05 2.50 32.21
CA ASP A 520 0.28 3.15 30.93
C ASP A 520 1.67 3.76 31.00
N LEU A 521 2.53 3.44 30.04
CA LEU A 521 3.90 3.92 29.90
C LEU A 521 3.96 4.80 28.66
N LYS A 522 4.26 6.08 28.83
CA LYS A 522 4.12 7.08 27.75
C LYS A 522 5.33 8.00 27.67
N MET A 523 5.92 8.10 26.49
CA MET A 523 6.98 9.06 26.22
C MET A 523 6.36 10.43 25.89
N ASN A 524 6.87 11.49 26.52
CA ASN A 524 6.34 12.86 26.33
C ASN A 524 6.77 13.52 25.01
N SER A 525 7.68 12.89 24.26
CA SER A 525 8.22 13.41 23.01
C SER A 525 8.12 12.37 21.90
N ALA A 526 7.40 12.74 20.83
CA ALA A 526 7.31 11.95 19.62
C ALA A 526 8.66 11.93 18.90
N PHE A 527 9.13 10.75 18.50
CA PHE A 527 10.31 10.62 17.64
C PHE A 527 9.89 10.85 16.18
N ARG A 528 10.56 11.77 15.48
CA ARG A 528 10.44 11.91 14.02
C ARG A 528 11.53 11.10 13.32
N PHE A 529 11.16 10.30 12.33
CA PHE A 529 12.12 9.81 11.34
C PHE A 529 12.56 11.00 10.48
N CYS A 530 13.82 11.39 10.58
CA CYS A 530 14.51 12.18 9.57
C CYS A 530 15.39 11.24 8.74
N ASP A 531 15.46 11.49 7.44
CA ASP A 531 16.34 10.80 6.49
C ASP A 531 17.78 10.85 7.02
N VAL A 532 18.43 9.70 7.09
CA VAL A 532 19.87 9.64 7.33
C VAL A 532 20.53 9.61 5.96
N ASP A 533 21.34 10.62 5.71
CA ASP A 533 22.23 10.73 4.57
C ASP A 533 23.06 9.44 4.43
N ASN A 534 22.93 8.78 3.29
CA ASN A 534 23.53 7.48 2.97
C ASN A 534 24.98 7.66 2.50
N SER A 535 25.84 8.25 3.34
CA SER A 535 27.27 8.32 3.05
C SER A 535 28.07 7.48 4.04
N GLN A 536 28.49 6.31 3.54
CA GLN A 536 29.73 5.59 3.86
C GLN A 536 29.96 5.17 5.33
N ASN A 537 29.74 3.89 5.64
CA ASN A 537 30.78 2.99 6.19
C ASN A 537 30.21 1.59 6.47
N GLU A 538 31.00 0.58 6.11
CA GLU A 538 30.70 -0.86 6.06
C GLU A 538 30.60 -1.55 7.43
N VAL A 539 29.76 -1.03 8.34
CA VAL A 539 29.37 -1.77 9.55
C VAL A 539 27.86 -1.69 9.71
N LYS A 540 27.12 -2.54 8.97
CA LYS A 540 25.65 -2.76 9.12
C LYS A 540 25.15 -3.90 8.22
N LYS A 541 25.48 -5.14 8.57
CA LYS A 541 24.57 -6.29 8.36
C LYS A 541 23.94 -6.57 9.72
N ASN A 542 22.61 -6.62 9.79
CA ASN A 542 21.79 -6.93 10.97
C ASN A 542 21.72 -5.87 12.08
N ASN A 543 21.11 -4.71 11.83
CA ASN A 543 20.58 -3.91 12.95
C ASN A 543 19.35 -3.07 12.55
N ASN A 544 18.16 -3.71 12.61
CA ASN A 544 16.87 -3.05 12.49
C ASN A 544 16.52 -2.38 13.84
N ARG A 545 16.61 -1.04 13.88
CA ARG A 545 16.53 -0.25 15.12
C ARG A 545 15.07 0.09 15.47
N TRP A 546 14.61 -0.45 16.59
CA TRP A 546 13.37 -0.12 17.31
C TRP A 546 13.73 0.44 18.72
N PHE A 547 12.75 0.79 19.56
CA PHE A 547 12.96 1.23 20.96
C PHE A 547 12.82 0.05 21.94
N SER A 548 13.90 -0.34 22.64
CA SER A 548 13.94 -1.58 23.45
C SER A 548 13.52 -1.36 24.89
N MET A 549 12.27 -1.61 25.24
CA MET A 549 11.86 -1.58 26.65
C MET A 549 11.88 -2.98 27.29
N LYS A 550 12.96 -3.32 27.99
CA LYS A 550 13.05 -4.55 28.77
C LYS A 550 12.27 -4.48 30.08
N VAL A 551 10.98 -4.83 30.10
CA VAL A 551 10.18 -4.93 31.34
C VAL A 551 10.52 -6.20 32.11
N TYR A 552 10.96 -6.06 33.36
CA TYR A 552 11.13 -7.17 34.31
C TYR A 552 10.08 -7.01 35.41
N TYR A 553 9.40 -8.09 35.81
CA TYR A 553 8.73 -8.14 37.10
C TYR A 553 9.73 -8.68 38.11
N ILE A 554 10.14 -7.84 39.06
CA ILE A 554 11.01 -8.25 40.16
C ILE A 554 10.09 -8.48 41.36
N GLY A 555 9.51 -9.68 41.41
CA GLY A 555 8.78 -10.15 42.59
C GLY A 555 9.75 -10.49 43.71
N GLU A 556 9.34 -10.16 44.93
CA GLU A 556 10.04 -10.29 46.23
C GLU A 556 11.52 -9.87 46.26
N GLY A 557 11.80 -8.82 47.03
CA GLY A 557 13.16 -8.48 47.39
C GLY A 557 13.83 -9.64 48.13
N ARG A 558 14.93 -10.12 47.58
CA ARG A 558 16.17 -10.34 48.32
C ARG A 558 17.33 -9.72 47.56
#